data_AF-A0A5C8Q6S0-F1
#
_entry.id   AF-A0A5C8Q6S0-F1
#
_cell.length_a   1.000
_cell.length_b   1.000
_cell.length_c   1.000
_cell.angle_alpha   90.00
_cell.angle_beta   90.00
_cell.angle_gamma   90.00
#
_symmetry.space_group_name_H-M   'P 1'
#
loop_
_entity.id
_entity.type
_entity.pdbx_description
1 polymer ?
#
loop_
_entity_poly.entity_id
_entity_poly.type
_entity_poly.pdbx_seq_one_letter_code
_entity_poly.pdbx_strand_id
1 'polypeptide(L)'
;MGVPLHQPVEVVLAALPFGANVEVARELRAALDGKTLLDCANPVGPGFRLLTEGGPSAALRLAAAAPGAHVVKAFNLCHEDVWRMRPPDFDGRPLAVPVCGDDNEALARVRELVRDVGCEPVAGGGLERAGLLEATAAMFIGLWVGERADAQAIAPPPAYATGPERLPGRV
;
A
#
# COMPACT_ATOMS: atom_id res chain seq x y z
N MET A 1 32.61 -20.07 -10.76
CA MET A 1 32.17 -18.78 -10.19
C MET A 1 31.10 -19.10 -9.16
N GLY A 2 31.39 -18.83 -7.88
CA GLY A 2 30.51 -19.21 -6.78
C GLY A 2 29.16 -18.51 -6.89
N VAL A 3 28.08 -19.27 -6.75
CA VAL A 3 26.76 -18.72 -6.46
C VAL A 3 26.91 -17.86 -5.20
N PRO A 4 26.46 -16.59 -5.19
CA PRO A 4 26.57 -15.76 -4.00
C PRO A 4 25.93 -16.46 -2.81
N LEU A 5 26.62 -16.45 -1.66
CA LEU A 5 26.03 -16.71 -0.35
C LEU A 5 24.71 -15.92 -0.26
N HIS A 6 23.63 -16.58 0.15
CA HIS A 6 22.27 -16.03 0.26
C HIS A 6 22.32 -14.55 0.67
N GLN A 7 21.96 -13.64 -0.25
CA GLN A 7 21.86 -12.23 0.11
C GLN A 7 20.86 -12.12 1.27
N PRO A 8 21.20 -11.37 2.34
CA PRO A 8 20.29 -11.24 3.47
C PRO A 8 18.96 -10.68 2.98
N VAL A 9 17.86 -11.36 3.29
CA VAL A 9 16.52 -10.89 2.93
C VAL A 9 16.21 -9.64 3.74
N GLU A 10 16.12 -8.49 3.07
CA GLU A 10 15.85 -7.21 3.71
C GLU A 10 14.35 -6.85 3.73
N VAL A 11 13.61 -7.34 2.73
CA VAL A 11 12.17 -7.10 2.55
C VAL A 11 11.44 -8.42 2.34
N VAL A 12 10.34 -8.61 3.06
CA VAL A 12 9.42 -9.75 2.92
C VAL A 12 8.05 -9.21 2.50
N LEU A 13 7.51 -9.72 1.38
CA LEU A 13 6.16 -9.37 0.91
C LEU A 13 5.12 -10.32 1.53
N ALA A 14 4.18 -9.76 2.29
CA ALA A 14 3.04 -10.48 2.85
C ALA A 14 1.86 -10.52 1.87
N ALA A 15 1.99 -11.28 0.78
CA ALA A 15 0.94 -11.47 -0.22
C ALA A 15 -0.02 -12.62 0.13
N LEU A 16 -0.62 -12.56 1.33
CA LEU A 16 -1.55 -13.57 1.84
C LEU A 16 -2.97 -13.00 1.97
N PRO A 17 -4.02 -13.84 1.87
CA PRO A 17 -5.37 -13.42 2.21
C PRO A 17 -5.42 -12.85 3.64
N PHE A 18 -6.25 -11.82 3.85
CA PHE A 18 -6.39 -11.15 5.15
C PHE A 18 -6.65 -12.11 6.33
N GLY A 19 -7.39 -13.19 6.11
CA GLY A 19 -7.66 -14.19 7.16
C GLY A 19 -6.45 -15.03 7.59
N ALA A 20 -5.39 -15.08 6.78
CA ALA A 20 -4.21 -15.91 7.03
C ALA A 20 -2.96 -15.11 7.43
N ASN A 21 -2.88 -13.82 7.05
CA ASN A 21 -1.64 -13.05 7.19
C ASN A 21 -1.14 -12.92 8.65
N VAL A 22 -2.05 -12.71 9.61
CA VAL A 22 -1.73 -12.53 11.03
C VAL A 22 -1.18 -13.81 11.64
N GLU A 23 -1.78 -14.97 11.32
CA GLU A 23 -1.35 -16.26 11.85
C GLU A 23 0.04 -16.61 11.33
N VAL A 24 0.25 -16.51 10.02
CA VAL A 24 1.55 -16.78 9.39
C VAL A 24 2.63 -15.82 9.92
N ALA A 25 2.33 -14.52 10.07
CA ALA A 25 3.28 -13.56 10.61
C ALA A 25 3.66 -13.88 12.07
N ARG A 26 2.70 -14.35 12.88
CA ARG A 26 2.95 -14.74 14.28
C ARG A 26 3.85 -15.97 14.38
N GLU A 27 3.65 -16.95 13.50
CA GLU A 27 4.50 -18.14 13.40
C GLU A 27 5.92 -17.78 12.95
N LEU A 28 6.05 -16.88 11.98
CA LEU A 28 7.32 -16.44 11.42
C LEU A 28 7.97 -15.27 12.17
N ARG A 29 7.43 -14.83 13.31
CA ARG A 29 7.85 -13.59 13.99
C ARG A 29 9.36 -13.47 14.19
N ALA A 30 10.03 -14.57 14.53
CA ALA A 30 11.48 -14.59 14.77
C ALA A 30 12.28 -14.43 13.47
N ALA A 31 11.75 -14.96 12.36
CA ALA A 31 12.34 -14.79 11.04
C ALA A 31 12.06 -13.41 10.44
N LEU A 32 11.07 -12.68 10.95
CA LEU A 32 10.69 -11.33 10.49
C LEU A 32 11.35 -10.20 11.29
N ASP A 33 12.05 -10.53 12.37
CA ASP A 33 12.68 -9.55 13.28
C ASP A 33 13.70 -8.66 12.53
N GLY A 34 13.57 -7.35 12.69
CA GLY A 34 14.36 -6.32 12.01
C GLY A 34 14.14 -6.22 10.50
N LYS A 35 13.22 -7.00 9.90
CA LYS A 35 12.97 -6.97 8.45
C LYS A 35 11.89 -5.94 8.11
N THR A 36 11.94 -5.45 6.87
CA THR A 36 10.79 -4.76 6.29
C THR A 36 9.73 -5.79 5.92
N LEU A 37 8.53 -5.64 6.45
CA LEU A 37 7.38 -6.49 6.12
C LEU A 37 6.38 -5.69 5.29
N LEU A 38 6.40 -5.89 3.97
CA LEU A 38 5.56 -5.19 3.02
C LEU A 38 4.16 -5.83 2.99
N ASP A 39 3.16 -5.08 3.45
CA ASP A 39 1.75 -5.43 3.35
C ASP A 39 1.11 -4.85 2.08
N CYS A 40 0.51 -5.71 1.27
CA CYS A 40 -0.27 -5.34 0.09
C CYS A 40 -1.73 -5.81 0.17
N ALA A 41 -2.20 -6.29 1.32
CA ALA A 41 -3.52 -6.90 1.45
C ALA A 41 -4.65 -5.87 1.32
N ASN A 42 -5.77 -6.29 0.74
CA ASN A 42 -7.03 -5.57 0.79
C ASN A 42 -8.04 -6.42 1.58
N PRO A 43 -8.37 -6.07 2.84
CA PRO A 43 -9.34 -6.82 3.63
C PRO A 43 -10.77 -6.51 3.17
N VAL A 44 -11.10 -6.80 1.92
CA VAL A 44 -12.40 -6.48 1.29
C VAL A 44 -13.25 -7.73 1.16
N GLY A 45 -14.49 -7.64 1.65
CA GLY A 45 -15.46 -8.72 1.66
C GLY A 45 -16.72 -8.42 0.83
N PRO A 46 -17.81 -9.18 1.05
CA PRO A 46 -19.08 -8.98 0.34
C PRO A 46 -19.59 -7.54 0.41
N GLY A 47 -20.08 -7.04 -0.73
CA GLY A 47 -20.54 -5.66 -0.86
C GLY A 47 -19.43 -4.62 -0.76
N PHE A 48 -18.18 -5.01 -1.06
CA PHE A 48 -17.00 -4.15 -1.04
C PHE A 48 -16.75 -3.47 0.31
N ARG A 49 -17.14 -4.13 1.41
CA ARG A 49 -16.92 -3.63 2.76
C ARG A 49 -15.61 -4.15 3.33
N LEU A 50 -14.99 -3.34 4.20
CA LEU A 50 -13.81 -3.76 4.94
C LEU A 50 -14.17 -4.83 5.97
N LEU A 51 -13.44 -5.94 5.94
CA LEU A 51 -13.45 -7.04 6.90
C LEU A 51 -12.78 -6.66 8.23
N THR A 52 -12.21 -5.45 8.33
CA THR A 52 -11.68 -4.92 9.59
C THR A 52 -12.78 -4.38 10.52
N GLU A 53 -14.00 -4.18 10.00
CA GLU A 53 -15.19 -3.82 10.78
C GLU A 53 -15.02 -2.59 11.69
N GLY A 54 -14.28 -1.58 11.21
CA GLY A 54 -13.99 -0.35 11.95
C GLY A 54 -12.89 -0.49 13.01
N GLY A 55 -12.32 -1.68 13.19
CA GLY A 55 -11.14 -1.91 14.01
C GLY A 55 -9.83 -1.53 13.31
N PRO A 56 -8.68 -1.94 13.87
CA PRO A 56 -7.37 -1.68 13.26
C PRO A 56 -7.29 -2.22 11.84
N SER A 57 -6.56 -1.51 10.98
CA SER A 57 -6.26 -1.91 9.60
C SER A 57 -5.57 -3.27 9.54
N ALA A 58 -5.61 -3.93 8.38
CA ALA A 58 -4.90 -5.19 8.19
C ALA A 58 -3.39 -5.03 8.44
N ALA A 59 -2.82 -3.91 8.01
CA ALA A 59 -1.41 -3.59 8.27
C ALA A 59 -1.09 -3.43 9.76
N LEU A 60 -1.95 -2.75 10.54
CA LEU A 60 -1.76 -2.60 11.98
C LEU A 60 -1.91 -3.94 12.72
N ARG A 61 -2.83 -4.80 12.28
CA ARG A 61 -2.96 -6.16 12.81
C ARG A 61 -1.71 -7.01 12.52
N LEU A 62 -1.14 -6.84 11.33
CA LEU A 62 0.11 -7.50 10.93
C LEU A 62 1.29 -7.03 11.79
N ALA A 63 1.41 -5.72 12.03
CA ALA A 63 2.42 -5.14 12.91
C ALA A 63 2.30 -5.66 14.35
N ALA A 64 1.08 -5.78 14.87
CA ALA A 64 0.84 -6.37 16.19
C ALA A 64 1.22 -7.87 16.25
N ALA A 65 1.12 -8.60 15.13
CA ALA A 65 1.48 -10.02 15.06
C ALA A 65 3.00 -10.26 14.99
N ALA A 66 3.75 -9.33 14.41
CA ALA A 66 5.20 -9.38 14.27
C ALA A 66 5.84 -8.04 14.71
N PRO A 67 5.86 -7.74 16.02
CA PRO A 67 6.28 -6.41 16.53
C PRO A 67 7.75 -6.07 16.30
N GLY A 68 8.58 -7.06 15.98
CA GLY A 68 9.97 -6.86 15.58
C GLY A 68 10.17 -6.49 14.11
N ALA A 69 9.13 -6.62 13.29
CA ALA A 69 9.16 -6.27 11.88
C ALA A 69 8.74 -4.81 11.65
N HIS A 70 9.30 -4.20 10.60
CA HIS A 70 8.94 -2.87 10.16
C HIS A 70 7.88 -2.96 9.06
N VAL A 71 6.61 -2.89 9.44
CA VAL A 71 5.50 -3.02 8.49
C VAL A 71 5.36 -1.76 7.64
N VAL A 72 5.23 -1.96 6.32
CA VAL A 72 4.96 -0.89 5.35
C VAL A 72 3.77 -1.30 4.47
N LYS A 73 2.79 -0.41 4.31
CA LYS A 73 1.65 -0.60 3.40
C LYS A 73 1.97 0.02 2.03
N ALA A 74 1.92 -0.78 0.96
CA ALA A 74 1.99 -0.30 -0.42
C ALA A 74 1.43 -1.35 -1.40
N PHE A 75 1.39 -1.03 -2.70
CA PHE A 75 0.98 -1.94 -3.80
C PHE A 75 -0.46 -2.50 -3.73
N ASN A 76 -1.30 -2.01 -2.82
CA ASN A 76 -2.64 -2.57 -2.62
C ASN A 76 -3.68 -2.02 -3.60
N LEU A 77 -3.46 -0.87 -4.26
CA LEU A 77 -4.52 -0.18 -5.02
C LEU A 77 -4.73 -0.68 -6.46
N CYS A 78 -3.95 -1.66 -6.94
CA CYS A 78 -4.03 -2.14 -8.32
C CYS A 78 -4.22 -3.65 -8.38
N HIS A 79 -4.86 -4.11 -9.46
CA HIS A 79 -4.89 -5.52 -9.85
C HIS A 79 -3.46 -6.01 -10.12
N GLU A 80 -3.19 -7.29 -9.86
CA GLU A 80 -1.86 -7.88 -9.97
C GLU A 80 -1.26 -7.79 -11.37
N ASP A 81 -2.09 -7.76 -12.41
CA ASP A 81 -1.64 -7.61 -13.79
C ASP A 81 -0.99 -6.26 -14.07
N VAL A 82 -1.37 -5.21 -13.33
CA VAL A 82 -0.71 -3.90 -13.41
C VAL A 82 0.75 -4.02 -13.00
N TRP A 83 1.06 -4.81 -11.97
CA TRP A 83 2.43 -5.04 -11.50
C TRP A 83 3.27 -5.92 -12.44
N ARG A 84 2.67 -6.47 -13.51
CA ARG A 84 3.38 -7.17 -14.60
C ARG A 84 3.77 -6.23 -15.75
N MET A 85 3.22 -5.02 -15.81
CA MET A 85 3.59 -4.01 -16.80
C MET A 85 5.01 -3.48 -16.57
N ARG A 86 5.68 -3.01 -17.63
CA ARG A 86 7.08 -2.54 -17.60
C ARG A 86 7.27 -1.33 -18.55
N PRO A 87 7.09 -0.08 -18.08
CA PRO A 87 6.52 0.33 -16.79
C PRO A 87 4.97 0.36 -16.82
N PRO A 88 4.31 0.41 -15.65
CA PRO A 88 2.91 0.80 -15.55
C PRO A 88 2.77 2.32 -15.79
N ASP A 89 2.31 2.68 -16.98
CA ASP A 89 2.07 4.07 -17.40
C ASP A 89 0.65 4.18 -17.99
N PHE A 90 -0.06 5.23 -17.57
CA PHE A 90 -1.43 5.49 -18.01
C PHE A 90 -1.54 6.95 -18.47
N ASP A 91 -1.62 7.13 -19.79
CA ASP A 91 -1.66 8.44 -20.47
C ASP A 91 -0.40 9.30 -20.23
N GLY A 92 0.80 8.69 -20.28
CA GLY A 92 2.07 9.37 -20.07
C GLY A 92 2.32 9.75 -18.60
N ARG A 93 1.55 9.17 -17.69
CA ARG A 93 1.69 9.33 -16.24
C ARG A 93 2.11 7.99 -15.64
N PRO A 94 3.35 7.90 -15.09
CA PRO A 94 3.75 6.75 -14.29
C PRO A 94 2.77 6.55 -13.13
N LEU A 95 2.45 5.29 -12.85
CA LEU A 95 1.56 4.96 -11.75
C LEU A 95 2.14 5.44 -10.41
N ALA A 96 1.35 6.21 -9.65
CA ALA A 96 1.71 6.61 -8.30
C ALA A 96 1.34 5.52 -7.28
N VAL A 97 2.26 5.19 -6.37
CA VAL A 97 2.04 4.19 -5.31
C VAL A 97 2.18 4.85 -3.94
N PRO A 98 1.08 5.02 -3.18
CA PRO A 98 1.14 5.47 -1.81
C PRO A 98 1.87 4.47 -0.91
N VAL A 99 2.75 4.98 -0.05
CA VAL A 99 3.54 4.18 0.89
C VAL A 99 3.33 4.71 2.32
N CYS A 100 2.79 3.87 3.21
CA CYS A 100 2.59 4.19 4.63
C CYS A 100 3.46 3.31 5.53
N GLY A 101 4.12 3.87 6.53
CA GLY A 101 4.95 3.13 7.49
C GLY A 101 5.70 4.06 8.43
N ASP A 102 6.24 3.51 9.52
CA ASP A 102 6.82 4.31 10.62
C ASP A 102 8.36 4.28 10.65
N ASP A 103 8.97 3.28 10.01
CA ASP A 103 10.42 3.14 9.96
C ASP A 103 11.01 3.72 8.67
N ASN A 104 11.99 4.62 8.79
CA ASN A 104 12.55 5.35 7.66
C ASN A 104 13.34 4.46 6.70
N GLU A 105 14.02 3.43 7.21
CA GLU A 105 14.83 2.53 6.40
C GLU A 105 13.92 1.59 5.60
N ALA A 106 12.89 1.04 6.24
CA ALA A 106 11.84 0.26 5.61
C ALA A 106 11.10 1.05 4.53
N LEU A 107 10.75 2.31 4.83
CA LEU A 107 10.16 3.22 3.85
C LEU A 107 11.09 3.47 2.66
N ALA A 108 12.40 3.66 2.89
CA ALA A 108 13.36 3.86 1.82
C ALA A 108 13.42 2.65 0.89
N ARG A 109 13.52 1.43 1.44
CA ARG A 109 13.52 0.18 0.69
C ARG A 109 12.25 -0.01 -0.14
N VAL A 110 11.07 0.21 0.44
CA VAL A 110 9.80 0.04 -0.31
C VAL A 110 9.67 1.10 -1.41
N ARG A 111 10.11 2.34 -1.18
CA ARG A 111 10.13 3.38 -2.23
C ARG A 111 11.07 3.04 -3.38
N GLU A 112 12.20 2.39 -3.09
CA GLU A 112 13.10 1.85 -4.12
C GLU A 112 12.40 0.76 -4.95
N LEU A 113 11.76 -0.21 -4.29
CA LEU A 113 10.98 -1.25 -4.98
C LEU A 113 9.85 -0.68 -5.87
N VAL A 114 9.20 0.40 -5.43
CA VAL A 114 8.22 1.12 -6.27
C VAL A 114 8.87 1.71 -7.52
N ARG A 115 10.06 2.31 -7.41
CA ARG A 115 10.79 2.86 -8.56
C ARG A 115 11.30 1.76 -9.49
N ASP A 116 11.74 0.64 -8.94
CA ASP A 116 12.25 -0.50 -9.72
C ASP A 116 11.19 -1.11 -10.65
N VAL A 117 9.90 -1.04 -10.26
CA VAL A 117 8.79 -1.44 -11.13
C VAL A 117 8.37 -0.34 -12.12
N GLY A 118 9.03 0.81 -12.11
CA GLY A 118 8.77 1.94 -13.01
C GLY A 118 7.66 2.89 -12.53
N CYS A 119 7.32 2.86 -11.24
CA CYS A 119 6.27 3.66 -10.63
C CYS A 119 6.84 4.82 -9.79
N GLU A 120 5.98 5.78 -9.42
CA GLU A 120 6.34 6.90 -8.55
C GLU A 120 5.88 6.66 -7.10
N PRO A 121 6.77 6.58 -6.11
CA PRO A 121 6.36 6.45 -4.72
C PRO A 121 5.83 7.77 -4.14
N VAL A 122 4.65 7.73 -3.54
CA VAL A 122 4.04 8.88 -2.87
C VAL A 122 3.99 8.65 -1.36
N ALA A 123 4.35 9.66 -0.58
CA ALA A 123 4.28 9.58 0.89
C ALA A 123 2.82 9.47 1.36
N GLY A 124 2.46 8.33 1.95
CA GLY A 124 1.14 8.07 2.52
C GLY A 124 1.02 8.45 4.00
N GLY A 125 2.14 8.69 4.69
CA GLY A 125 2.23 8.99 6.12
C GLY A 125 2.64 7.78 6.95
N GLY A 126 2.36 7.80 8.26
CA GLY A 126 2.67 6.68 9.14
C GLY A 126 1.73 5.48 8.94
N LEU A 127 2.04 4.36 9.60
CA LEU A 127 1.30 3.11 9.44
C LEU A 127 -0.16 3.23 9.92
N GLU A 128 -0.46 4.18 10.81
CA GLU A 128 -1.82 4.49 11.26
C GLU A 128 -2.76 4.86 10.11
N ARG A 129 -2.20 5.36 8.99
CA ARG A 129 -2.96 5.74 7.80
C ARG A 129 -3.19 4.59 6.82
N ALA A 130 -2.65 3.40 7.08
CA ALA A 130 -2.85 2.23 6.20
C ALA A 130 -4.33 1.87 6.02
N GLY A 131 -5.18 2.13 7.03
CA GLY A 131 -6.63 1.94 6.93
C GLY A 131 -7.29 2.84 5.87
N LEU A 132 -6.73 4.01 5.58
CA LEU A 132 -7.20 4.87 4.49
C LEU A 132 -6.94 4.21 3.13
N LEU A 133 -5.76 3.62 2.92
CA LEU A 133 -5.44 2.92 1.67
C LEU A 133 -6.30 1.67 1.48
N GLU A 134 -6.60 0.95 2.55
CA GLU A 134 -7.52 -0.19 2.52
C GLU A 134 -8.94 0.25 2.16
N ALA A 135 -9.43 1.34 2.77
CA ALA A 135 -10.74 1.91 2.45
C ALA A 135 -10.81 2.44 1.01
N THR A 136 -9.74 3.06 0.51
CA THR A 136 -9.64 3.49 -0.89
C THR A 136 -9.72 2.30 -1.84
N ALA A 137 -9.02 1.20 -1.55
CA ALA A 137 -9.14 -0.02 -2.36
C ALA A 137 -10.57 -0.55 -2.39
N ALA A 138 -11.23 -0.63 -1.23
CA ALA A 138 -12.63 -1.05 -1.12
C ALA A 138 -13.56 -0.17 -1.98
N MET A 139 -13.39 1.16 -1.89
CA MET A 139 -14.14 2.12 -2.70
C MET A 139 -13.88 1.93 -4.20
N PHE A 140 -12.63 1.87 -4.62
CA PHE A 140 -12.27 1.76 -6.03
C PHE A 140 -12.76 0.46 -6.65
N ILE A 141 -12.61 -0.67 -5.94
CA ILE A 141 -13.14 -1.96 -6.38
C ILE A 141 -14.67 -1.88 -6.53
N GLY A 142 -15.37 -1.23 -5.60
CA GLY A 142 -16.81 -1.02 -5.70
C GLY A 142 -17.22 -0.21 -6.92
N LEU A 143 -16.49 0.86 -7.24
CA LEU A 143 -16.74 1.67 -8.44
C LEU A 143 -16.48 0.90 -9.73
N TRP A 144 -15.34 0.21 -9.83
CA TRP A 144 -14.97 -0.53 -11.04
C TRP A 144 -15.87 -1.76 -11.29
N VAL A 145 -16.13 -2.55 -10.24
CA VAL A 145 -16.79 -3.86 -10.38
C VAL A 145 -18.30 -3.77 -10.13
N GLY A 146 -18.72 -2.99 -9.13
CA GLY A 146 -20.13 -2.82 -8.78
C GLY A 146 -20.83 -1.86 -9.73
N GLU A 147 -20.32 -0.64 -9.84
CA GLU A 147 -20.97 0.45 -10.59
C GLU A 147 -20.51 0.52 -12.06
N ARG A 148 -19.43 -0.17 -12.43
CA ARG A 148 -18.77 -0.05 -13.74
C ARG A 148 -18.38 1.39 -14.10
N ALA A 149 -18.03 2.17 -13.08
CA ALA A 149 -17.57 3.54 -13.21
C ALA A 149 -16.03 3.60 -13.29
N ASP A 150 -15.52 4.59 -14.01
CA ASP A 150 -14.10 4.92 -13.95
C ASP A 150 -13.79 5.63 -12.63
N ALA A 151 -13.05 4.96 -11.73
CA ALA A 151 -12.64 5.55 -10.46
C ALA A 151 -11.73 6.78 -10.64
N GLN A 152 -11.04 6.96 -11.78
CA GLN A 152 -10.27 8.19 -12.02
C GLN A 152 -11.18 9.41 -12.17
N ALA A 153 -12.42 9.21 -12.64
CA ALA A 153 -13.36 10.31 -12.90
C ALA A 153 -13.93 10.95 -11.62
N ILE A 154 -13.70 10.37 -10.43
CA ILE A 154 -14.20 10.91 -9.16
C ILE A 154 -13.23 11.93 -8.52
N ALA A 155 -12.01 12.04 -9.05
CA ALA A 155 -10.98 12.94 -8.54
C ALA A 155 -10.65 14.01 -9.59
N PRO A 156 -10.82 15.31 -9.30
CA PRO A 156 -10.45 16.36 -10.23
C PRO A 156 -8.93 16.49 -10.36
N PRO A 157 -8.42 17.15 -11.41
CA PRO A 157 -7.00 17.49 -11.50
C PRO A 157 -6.54 18.33 -10.29
N PRO A 158 -5.26 18.21 -9.86
CA PRO A 158 -4.74 18.91 -8.67
C PRO A 158 -4.98 20.43 -8.66
N ALA A 159 -4.96 21.08 -9.83
CA ALA A 159 -5.23 22.52 -9.97
C ALA A 159 -6.63 22.95 -9.49
N TYR A 160 -7.58 22.02 -9.35
CA TYR A 160 -8.94 22.27 -8.89
C TYR A 160 -9.23 21.66 -7.51
N ALA A 161 -8.26 21.01 -6.85
CA ALA A 161 -8.50 20.22 -5.65
C ALA A 161 -8.68 21.06 -4.36
N THR A 162 -8.14 22.28 -4.31
CA THR A 162 -8.07 23.09 -3.07
C THR A 162 -8.81 24.43 -3.13
N GLY A 163 -9.63 24.66 -4.16
CA GLY A 163 -10.27 25.96 -4.41
C GLY A 163 -9.24 27.05 -4.79
N PRO A 164 -9.68 28.30 -5.04
CA PRO A 164 -8.78 29.40 -5.35
C PRO A 164 -7.85 29.68 -4.17
N GLU A 165 -6.56 29.90 -4.45
CA GLU A 165 -5.57 30.32 -3.47
C GLU A 165 -6.04 31.65 -2.85
N ARG A 166 -6.43 31.63 -1.57
CA ARG A 166 -6.83 32.87 -0.88
C ARG A 166 -5.58 33.71 -0.70
N LEU A 167 -5.43 34.76 -1.52
CA LEU A 167 -4.45 35.81 -1.28
C LEU A 167 -4.66 36.36 0.15
N PRO A 168 -3.62 36.39 0.99
CA PRO A 168 -3.75 37.02 2.30
C PRO A 168 -4.05 38.51 2.11
N GLY A 169 -5.20 38.98 2.62
CA GLY A 169 -5.45 40.41 2.82
C GLY A 169 -6.58 41.09 2.03
N ARG A 170 -7.76 40.47 1.88
CA ARG A 170 -8.99 41.25 1.68
C ARG A 170 -9.99 40.95 2.78
N VAL A 171 -10.10 41.91 3.70
CA VAL A 171 -11.28 42.14 4.55
C VAL A 171 -12.37 42.75 3.69
#